data_AF-A0AAW9I7P2-F1
#
_entry.id   AF-A0AAW9I7P2-F1
#
_cell.length_a   1.000
_cell.length_b   1.000
_cell.length_c   1.000
_cell.angle_alpha   90.00
_cell.angle_beta   90.00
_cell.angle_gamma   90.00
#
_symmetry.space_group_name_H-M   'P 1'
#
loop_
_entity.id
_entity.type
_entity.pdbx_description
1 polymer ?
#
loop_
_entity_poly.entity_id
_entity_poly.type
_entity_poly.pdbx_seq_one_letter_code
_entity_poly.pdbx_strand_id
1 'polypeptide(L)'
;VLNIIDSRENAIKSDIATGEQAKSEGLAFKAEYEQKIAVAKNEGQEIIKQATLRAEQKSDEIISTAREEATSLKERANKDIVQEKEKVMNELKNDISNIAILAASKVIEKDIDQAKHEEMINKFIEEVGEAK
;
A
#
# COMPACT_ATOMS: atom_id res chain seq x y z
N VAL A 1 -93.45 -3.95 21.05
CA VAL A 1 -93.07 -3.88 19.62
C VAL A 1 -92.20 -2.65 19.34
N LEU A 2 -92.61 -1.45 19.77
CA LEU A 2 -91.81 -0.20 19.64
C LEU A 2 -90.36 -0.32 20.17
N ASN A 3 -90.14 -0.84 21.38
CA ASN A 3 -88.79 -1.02 21.96
C ASN A 3 -87.84 -1.93 21.14
N ILE A 4 -88.37 -2.88 20.36
CA ILE A 4 -87.55 -3.77 19.52
C ILE A 4 -87.09 -3.04 18.25
N ILE A 5 -87.94 -2.16 17.72
CA ILE A 5 -87.64 -1.36 16.54
C ILE A 5 -86.59 -0.29 16.88
N ASP A 6 -86.74 0.41 18.00
CA ASP A 6 -85.77 1.43 18.45
C ASP A 6 -84.39 0.82 18.77
N SER A 7 -84.37 -0.35 19.42
CA SER A 7 -83.12 -1.08 19.69
C SER A 7 -82.41 -1.48 18.40
N ARG A 8 -83.16 -1.95 17.40
CA ARG A 8 -82.62 -2.31 16.09
C ARG A 8 -82.12 -1.09 15.32
N GLU A 9 -82.81 0.04 15.38
CA GLU A 9 -82.36 1.29 14.76
C GLU A 9 -81.04 1.77 15.37
N ASN A 10 -80.92 1.73 16.70
CA ASN A 10 -79.68 2.09 17.40
C ASN A 10 -78.52 1.14 17.11
N ALA A 11 -78.79 -0.17 17.02
CA ALA A 11 -77.78 -1.16 16.63
C ALA A 11 -77.26 -0.88 15.21
N ILE A 12 -78.15 -0.61 14.25
CA ILE A 12 -77.76 -0.29 12.86
C ILE A 12 -76.94 1.00 12.82
N LYS A 13 -77.34 2.06 13.54
CA LYS A 13 -76.57 3.31 13.62
C LYS A 13 -75.18 3.07 14.22
N SER A 14 -75.08 2.25 15.27
CA SER A 14 -73.80 1.90 15.90
C SER A 14 -72.91 1.09 14.97
N ASP A 15 -73.46 0.12 14.24
CA ASP A 15 -72.71 -0.71 13.30
C ASP A 15 -72.19 0.12 12.12
N ILE A 16 -73.01 1.05 11.60
CA ILE A 16 -72.59 1.98 10.54
C ILE A 16 -71.46 2.89 11.04
N ALA A 17 -71.62 3.50 12.23
CA ALA A 17 -70.59 4.36 12.80
C ALA A 17 -69.27 3.62 13.05
N THR A 18 -69.35 2.39 13.57
CA THR A 18 -68.17 1.53 13.79
C THR A 18 -67.53 1.14 12.46
N GLY A 19 -68.32 0.83 11.43
CA GLY A 19 -67.83 0.53 10.09
C GLY A 19 -67.14 1.71 9.41
N GLU A 20 -67.70 2.92 9.55
CA GLU A 20 -67.10 4.16 9.04
C GLU A 20 -65.79 4.48 9.78
N GLN A 21 -65.77 4.33 11.09
CA GLN A 21 -64.55 4.50 11.90
C GLN A 21 -63.47 3.50 11.49
N ALA A 22 -63.80 2.21 11.42
CA ALA A 22 -62.85 1.16 11.00
C ALA A 22 -62.32 1.39 9.58
N LYS A 23 -63.16 1.88 8.66
CA LYS A 23 -62.75 2.25 7.30
C LYS A 23 -61.79 3.45 7.32
N SER A 24 -62.09 4.47 8.11
CA SER A 24 -61.23 5.66 8.25
C SER A 24 -59.86 5.29 8.84
N GLU A 25 -59.85 4.50 9.91
CA GLU A 25 -58.62 4.00 10.54
C GLU A 25 -57.82 3.11 9.57
N GLY A 26 -58.49 2.23 8.81
CA GLY A 26 -57.85 1.40 7.80
C GLY A 26 -57.20 2.21 6.67
N LEU A 27 -57.85 3.29 6.22
CA LEU A 27 -57.27 4.20 5.23
C LEU A 27 -56.07 4.97 5.79
N ALA A 28 -56.15 5.42 7.05
CA ALA A 28 -55.06 6.08 7.74
C ALA A 28 -53.84 5.16 7.88
N PHE A 29 -54.03 3.91 8.32
CA PHE A 29 -52.96 2.92 8.42
C PHE A 29 -52.34 2.60 7.06
N LYS A 30 -53.16 2.49 6.01
CA LYS A 30 -52.64 2.28 4.65
C LYS A 30 -51.74 3.44 4.21
N ALA A 31 -52.17 4.68 4.42
CA ALA A 31 -51.39 5.85 4.07
C ALA A 31 -50.06 5.92 4.86
N GLU A 32 -50.10 5.63 6.17
CA GLU A 32 -48.90 5.57 7.00
C GLU A 32 -47.93 4.48 6.52
N TYR A 33 -48.45 3.31 6.16
CA TYR A 33 -47.64 2.19 5.68
C TYR A 33 -47.00 2.48 4.32
N GLU A 34 -47.75 3.07 3.39
CA GLU A 34 -47.21 3.52 2.10
C GLU A 34 -46.11 4.57 2.29
N GLN A 35 -46.29 5.51 3.22
CA GLN A 35 -45.26 6.49 3.58
C GLN A 35 -44.01 5.80 4.16
N LYS A 36 -44.19 4.86 5.10
CA LYS A 36 -43.06 4.11 5.69
C LYS A 36 -42.29 3.32 4.63
N ILE A 37 -42.97 2.69 3.68
CA ILE A 37 -42.31 1.99 2.56
C ILE A 37 -41.52 2.97 1.71
N ALA A 38 -42.08 4.14 1.38
CA ALA A 38 -41.39 5.14 0.58
C ALA A 38 -40.12 5.65 1.28
N VAL A 39 -40.21 5.92 2.59
CA VAL A 39 -39.05 6.31 3.40
C VAL A 39 -38.01 5.20 3.44
N ALA A 40 -38.40 3.97 3.75
CA ALA A 40 -37.48 2.83 3.81
C ALA A 40 -36.78 2.58 2.46
N LYS A 41 -37.48 2.77 1.34
CA LYS A 41 -36.89 2.66 -0.01
C LYS A 41 -35.84 3.75 -0.25
N ASN A 42 -36.15 5.00 0.13
CA ASN A 42 -35.21 6.12 -0.01
C ASN A 42 -33.97 5.92 0.88
N GLU A 43 -34.16 5.49 2.13
CA GLU A 43 -33.06 5.16 3.04
C GLU A 43 -32.20 4.02 2.49
N GLY A 44 -32.82 2.97 1.96
CA GLY A 44 -32.10 1.87 1.31
C GLY A 44 -31.27 2.34 0.11
N GLN A 45 -31.82 3.22 -0.73
CA GLN A 45 -31.09 3.81 -1.85
C GLN A 45 -29.90 4.68 -1.38
N GLU A 46 -30.08 5.46 -0.32
CA GLU A 46 -29.01 6.27 0.25
C GLU A 46 -27.91 5.40 0.87
N ILE A 47 -28.26 4.32 1.56
CA ILE A 47 -27.29 3.35 2.10
C ILE A 47 -26.44 2.76 0.97
N ILE A 48 -27.08 2.33 -0.12
CA ILE A 48 -26.37 1.77 -1.28
C ILE A 48 -25.44 2.82 -1.89
N LYS A 49 -25.93 4.05 -2.09
CA LYS A 49 -25.12 5.14 -2.63
C LYS A 49 -23.90 5.45 -1.76
N GLN A 50 -24.08 5.54 -0.45
CA GLN A 50 -23.00 5.76 0.50
C GLN A 50 -22.01 4.59 0.53
N ALA A 51 -22.49 3.35 0.40
CA ALA A 51 -21.64 2.18 0.31
C ALA A 51 -20.80 2.20 -0.99
N THR A 52 -21.39 2.55 -2.13
CA THR A 52 -20.67 2.69 -3.40
C THR A 52 -19.60 3.78 -3.32
N LEU A 53 -19.94 4.95 -2.79
CA LEU A 53 -18.98 6.06 -2.64
C LEU A 53 -17.79 5.66 -1.75
N ARG A 54 -18.05 4.98 -0.62
CA ARG A 54 -17.00 4.48 0.27
C ARG A 54 -16.13 3.42 -0.41
N ALA A 55 -16.74 2.55 -1.22
CA ALA A 55 -16.01 1.52 -1.96
C ALA A 55 -15.08 2.13 -3.02
N GLU A 56 -15.56 3.15 -3.74
CA GLU A 56 -14.74 3.90 -4.71
C GLU A 56 -13.57 4.60 -4.02
N GLN A 57 -13.83 5.35 -2.94
CA GLN A 57 -12.79 5.99 -2.14
C GLN A 57 -11.74 4.99 -1.63
N LYS A 58 -12.19 3.82 -1.14
CA LYS A 58 -11.28 2.78 -0.65
C LYS A 58 -10.47 2.16 -1.79
N SER A 59 -11.08 1.96 -2.96
CA SER A 59 -10.37 1.48 -4.14
C SER A 59 -9.28 2.45 -4.57
N ASP A 60 -9.59 3.75 -4.63
CA ASP A 60 -8.62 4.79 -4.99
C ASP A 60 -7.47 4.88 -3.98
N GLU A 61 -7.78 4.78 -2.68
CA GLU A 61 -6.76 4.71 -1.62
C GLU A 61 -5.84 3.49 -1.79
N ILE A 62 -6.42 2.30 -2.02
CA ILE A 62 -5.65 1.07 -2.24
C ILE A 62 -4.72 1.22 -3.46
N ILE A 63 -5.23 1.76 -4.56
CA ILE A 63 -4.44 1.96 -5.79
C ILE A 63 -3.34 3.00 -5.56
N SER A 64 -3.61 4.09 -4.84
CA SER A 64 -2.60 5.09 -4.52
C SER A 64 -1.48 4.50 -3.67
N THR A 65 -1.84 3.83 -2.57
CA THR A 65 -0.87 3.17 -1.68
C THR A 65 -0.04 2.13 -2.43
N ALA A 66 -0.67 1.29 -3.27
CA ALA A 66 0.06 0.31 -4.07
C ALA A 66 1.06 0.96 -5.05
N ARG A 67 0.72 2.12 -5.64
CA ARG A 67 1.62 2.87 -6.53
C ARG A 67 2.78 3.49 -5.75
N GLU A 68 2.52 4.04 -4.57
CA GLU A 68 3.53 4.60 -3.68
C GLU A 68 4.51 3.51 -3.22
N GLU A 69 3.99 2.37 -2.77
CA GLU A 69 4.80 1.21 -2.38
C GLU A 69 5.66 0.68 -3.54
N ALA A 70 5.07 0.55 -4.74
CA ALA A 70 5.80 0.12 -5.92
C ALA A 70 6.92 1.11 -6.32
N THR A 71 6.67 2.41 -6.15
CA THR A 71 7.68 3.46 -6.42
C THR A 71 8.80 3.39 -5.40
N SER A 72 8.47 3.35 -4.11
CA SER A 72 9.44 3.18 -3.02
C SER A 72 10.27 1.89 -3.18
N LEU A 73 9.65 0.79 -3.61
CA LEU A 73 10.36 -0.47 -3.88
C LEU A 73 11.37 -0.33 -5.02
N LYS A 74 10.98 0.33 -6.13
CA LYS A 74 11.87 0.59 -7.26
C LYS A 74 13.04 1.50 -6.86
N GLU A 75 12.77 2.55 -6.09
CA GLU A 75 13.81 3.44 -5.60
C GLU A 75 14.81 2.72 -4.70
N ARG A 76 14.31 1.87 -3.78
CA ARG A 76 15.15 1.04 -2.92
C ARG A 76 16.00 0.07 -3.74
N ALA A 77 15.39 -0.66 -4.68
CA ALA A 77 16.11 -1.57 -5.56
C ALA A 77 17.19 -0.85 -6.39
N ASN A 78 16.89 0.34 -6.92
CA ASN A 78 17.87 1.14 -7.65
C ASN A 78 19.03 1.56 -6.75
N LYS A 79 18.74 1.98 -5.51
CA LYS A 79 19.77 2.32 -4.52
C LYS A 79 20.65 1.12 -4.19
N ASP A 80 20.05 -0.03 -3.95
CA ASP A 80 20.77 -1.28 -3.64
C ASP A 80 21.66 -1.70 -4.83
N ILE A 81 21.16 -1.58 -6.07
CA ILE A 81 21.94 -1.84 -7.29
C ILE A 81 23.15 -0.91 -7.39
N VAL A 82 22.98 0.38 -7.11
CA VAL A 82 24.09 1.36 -7.15
C VAL A 82 25.13 1.01 -6.10
N GLN A 83 24.70 0.71 -4.87
CA GLN A 83 25.60 0.32 -3.78
C GLN A 83 26.37 -0.97 -4.10
N GLU A 84 25.70 -1.98 -4.65
CA GLU A 84 26.36 -3.24 -5.01
C GLU A 84 27.35 -3.04 -6.17
N LYS A 85 27.02 -2.19 -7.16
CA LYS A 85 27.95 -1.84 -8.24
C LYS A 85 29.20 -1.14 -7.70
N GLU A 86 29.04 -0.20 -6.78
CA GLU A 86 30.18 0.48 -6.15
C GLU A 86 31.05 -0.51 -5.36
N LYS A 87 30.42 -1.41 -4.61
CA LYS A 87 31.11 -2.46 -3.87
C LYS A 87 31.91 -3.39 -4.80
N VAL A 88 31.28 -3.89 -5.87
CA VAL A 88 31.94 -4.75 -6.87
C VAL A 88 33.08 -4.01 -7.56
N MET A 89 32.92 -2.72 -7.87
CA MET A 89 33.99 -1.91 -8.46
C MET A 89 35.18 -1.76 -7.51
N ASN A 90 34.93 -1.59 -6.21
CA ASN A 90 35.99 -1.51 -5.21
C ASN A 90 36.70 -2.86 -5.01
N GLU A 91 35.95 -3.97 -5.01
CA GLU A 91 36.53 -5.32 -4.99
C GLU A 91 37.41 -5.56 -6.21
N LEU A 92 36.95 -5.21 -7.42
CA LEU A 92 37.73 -5.35 -8.66
C LEU A 92 39.02 -4.51 -8.62
N LYS A 93 38.97 -3.29 -8.09
CA LYS A 93 40.18 -2.45 -7.92
C LYS A 93 41.20 -3.10 -6.99
N ASN A 94 40.76 -3.73 -5.91
CA ASN A 94 41.64 -4.45 -4.99
C ASN A 94 42.27 -5.66 -5.68
N ASP A 95 41.48 -6.44 -6.42
CA ASP A 95 41.98 -7.59 -7.16
C ASP A 95 43.01 -7.21 -8.24
N ILE A 96 42.73 -6.14 -9.00
CA ILE A 96 43.69 -5.61 -9.99
C ILE A 96 44.98 -5.15 -9.30
N SER A 97 44.88 -4.47 -8.17
CA SER A 97 46.04 -4.01 -7.40
C SER A 97 46.88 -5.20 -6.92
N ASN A 98 46.24 -6.26 -6.44
CA ASN A 98 46.93 -7.50 -6.05
C ASN A 98 47.63 -8.17 -7.23
N ILE A 99 46.98 -8.24 -8.40
CA ILE A 99 47.59 -8.79 -9.62
C ILE A 99 48.79 -7.93 -10.05
N ALA A 100 48.68 -6.61 -10.00
CA ALA A 100 49.78 -5.70 -10.34
C ALA A 100 50.99 -5.89 -9.40
N ILE A 101 50.75 -6.02 -8.09
CA ILE A 101 51.80 -6.32 -7.11
C ILE A 101 52.46 -7.67 -7.43
N LEU A 102 51.67 -8.73 -7.66
CA LEU A 102 52.21 -10.05 -8.00
C LEU A 102 53.05 -10.02 -9.29
N ALA A 103 52.59 -9.29 -10.31
CA ALA A 103 53.34 -9.12 -11.55
C ALA A 103 54.65 -8.36 -11.32
N ALA A 104 54.63 -7.26 -10.55
CA ALA A 104 55.83 -6.51 -10.19
C ALA A 104 56.82 -7.37 -9.40
N SER A 105 56.35 -8.14 -8.42
CA SER A 105 57.18 -9.10 -7.68
C SER A 105 57.83 -10.12 -8.61
N LYS A 106 57.10 -10.67 -9.59
CA LYS A 106 57.64 -11.64 -10.55
C LYS A 106 58.68 -11.03 -11.48
N VAL A 107 58.50 -9.77 -11.90
CA VAL A 107 59.50 -9.05 -12.69
C VAL A 107 60.77 -8.85 -11.86
N ILE A 108 60.66 -8.37 -10.62
CA ILE A 108 61.82 -8.23 -9.71
C ILE A 108 62.53 -9.57 -9.51
N GLU A 109 61.78 -10.65 -9.25
CA GLU A 109 62.35 -12.00 -9.08
C GLU A 109 63.11 -12.50 -10.32
N LYS A 110 62.66 -12.13 -11.53
CA LYS A 110 63.30 -12.51 -12.79
C LYS A 110 64.50 -11.62 -13.14
N ASP A 111 64.46 -10.37 -12.71
CA ASP A 111 65.39 -9.32 -13.12
C ASP A 111 66.55 -9.15 -12.13
N ILE A 112 66.46 -9.76 -10.93
CA ILE A 112 67.59 -9.94 -10.02
C ILE A 112 68.47 -11.08 -10.57
N ASP A 113 69.52 -10.72 -11.31
CA ASP A 113 70.68 -11.58 -11.54
C ASP A 113 71.77 -11.29 -10.49
N GLN A 114 72.81 -12.13 -10.46
CA GLN A 114 73.94 -11.99 -9.52
C GLN A 114 74.67 -10.64 -9.64
N ALA A 115 74.75 -10.06 -10.85
CA ALA A 115 75.39 -8.76 -11.09
C ALA A 115 74.53 -7.58 -10.62
N LYS A 116 73.21 -7.63 -10.80
CA LYS A 116 72.28 -6.63 -10.21
C LYS A 116 72.24 -6.68 -8.69
N HIS A 117 72.44 -7.87 -8.09
CA HIS A 117 72.61 -7.98 -6.64
C HIS A 117 73.89 -7.30 -6.14
N GLU A 118 75.03 -7.48 -6.81
CA GLU A 118 76.26 -6.75 -6.51
C GLU A 118 76.09 -5.23 -6.70
N GLU A 119 75.40 -4.80 -7.77
CA GLU A 119 75.13 -3.38 -8.02
C GLU A 119 74.23 -2.76 -6.94
N MET A 120 73.17 -3.45 -6.51
CA MET A 120 72.32 -2.97 -5.40
C MET A 120 73.05 -2.94 -4.06
N ILE A 121 73.92 -3.92 -3.78
CA ILE A 121 74.75 -3.91 -2.57
C ILE A 121 75.73 -2.73 -2.61
N ASN A 122 76.39 -2.49 -3.75
CA ASN A 122 77.30 -1.36 -3.91
C ASN A 122 76.57 -0.03 -3.79
N LYS A 123 75.37 0.12 -4.38
CA LYS A 123 74.53 1.32 -4.24
C LYS A 123 74.08 1.55 -2.79
N PHE A 124 73.69 0.50 -2.08
CA PHE A 124 73.33 0.60 -0.67
C PHE A 124 74.55 1.01 0.19
N ILE A 125 75.73 0.47 -0.11
CA ILE A 125 76.99 0.86 0.56
C ILE A 125 77.38 2.31 0.23
N GLU A 126 77.14 2.79 -0.99
CA GLU A 126 77.32 4.20 -1.36
C GLU A 126 76.31 5.10 -0.65
N GLU A 127 75.00 4.82 -0.69
CA GLU A 127 73.98 5.67 -0.05
C GLU A 127 74.11 5.71 1.48
N VAL A 128 74.48 4.59 2.12
CA VAL A 128 74.73 4.54 3.58
C VAL A 128 76.14 5.07 3.92
N GLY A 129 77.08 5.00 2.99
CA GLY A 129 78.44 5.56 3.10
C GLY A 129 78.49 7.08 2.93
N GLU A 130 77.61 7.64 2.10
CA GLU A 130 77.39 9.09 1.93
C GLU A 130 76.52 9.71 3.04
N ALA A 131 75.80 8.90 3.81
CA ALA A 131 75.02 9.34 4.98
C ALA A 131 75.87 9.56 6.26
N LYS A 132 77.19 9.76 6.14
CA LYS A 132 78.11 10.09 7.24
C LYS A 132 78.72 11.48 7.09
#